data_AF-A0A962MY87-F1
#
_entry.id   AF-A0A962MY87-F1
#
_cell.length_a   1.000
_cell.length_b   1.000
_cell.length_c   1.000
_cell.angle_alpha   90.00
_cell.angle_beta   90.00
_cell.angle_gamma   90.00
#
_symmetry.space_group_name_H-M   'P 1'
#
loop_
_entity.id
_entity.type
_entity.pdbx_description
1 polymer ?
#
loop_
_entity_poly.entity_id
_entity_poly.type
_entity_poly.pdbx_seq_one_letter_code
_entity_poly.pdbx_strand_id
1 'polypeptide(L)'
;MNPASLTTGPARNQQLAEAVYRLLMQDGELPSCPVVALGQAAGAMYAGVRRYLEKELQSALLISWQGRFDAELMGNRQLVLREVGQPAPSPSAQQAAATLLRYLGAIPSGSPCLFLLSTGAARLCETTGGVLPALHTRLDQLHCYGLKLQDADWDQPAPDADDWTVLNGRLHWQRINPALEAGLPAFSFERGKPAA
;
A
#
# COMPACT_ATOMS: atom_id res chain seq x y z
N MET A 1 -21.95 22.30 14.54
CA MET A 1 -21.15 21.98 13.34
C MET A 1 -19.84 21.39 13.83
N ASN A 2 -19.59 20.11 13.53
CA ASN A 2 -18.38 19.40 13.95
C ASN A 2 -17.34 19.54 12.82
N PRO A 3 -16.14 20.11 13.05
CA PRO A 3 -15.17 20.37 11.98
C PRO A 3 -14.42 19.11 11.49
N ALA A 4 -14.79 17.91 11.95
CA ALA A 4 -14.10 16.66 11.62
C ALA A 4 -14.58 15.96 10.34
N SER A 5 -15.73 16.37 9.78
CA SER A 5 -16.27 15.77 8.57
C SER A 5 -15.85 16.61 7.36
N LEU A 6 -15.17 15.99 6.38
CA LEU A 6 -14.80 16.49 5.04
C LEU A 6 -13.31 16.77 4.80
N THR A 7 -12.46 15.74 4.86
CA THR A 7 -11.19 15.77 4.12
C THR A 7 -10.96 14.52 3.29
N THR A 8 -11.95 13.98 2.60
CA THR A 8 -11.74 13.02 1.49
C THR A 8 -11.31 13.74 0.20
N GLY A 9 -10.28 14.59 0.30
CA GLY A 9 -9.85 15.51 -0.77
C GLY A 9 -8.33 15.66 -0.91
N PRO A 10 -7.87 16.42 -1.92
CA PRO A 10 -6.44 16.53 -2.28
C PRO A 10 -5.53 16.94 -1.11
N ALA A 11 -6.03 17.76 -0.18
CA ALA A 11 -5.30 18.17 1.01
C ALA A 11 -4.95 16.99 1.95
N ARG A 12 -5.86 16.03 2.17
CA ARG A 12 -5.58 14.84 3.00
C ARG A 12 -4.63 13.88 2.31
N ASN A 13 -4.75 13.72 0.99
CA ASN A 13 -3.78 12.92 0.21
C ASN A 13 -2.36 13.51 0.32
N GLN A 14 -2.23 14.84 0.27
CA GLN A 14 -0.95 15.51 0.46
C GLN A 14 -0.41 15.34 1.89
N GLN A 15 -1.26 15.46 2.91
CA GLN A 15 -0.88 15.22 4.30
C GLN A 15 -0.41 13.77 4.53
N LEU A 16 -1.10 12.79 3.94
CA LEU A 16 -0.71 11.39 4.02
C LEU A 16 0.61 11.13 3.30
N ALA A 17 0.81 11.70 2.10
CA ALA A 17 2.07 11.60 1.37
C ALA A 17 3.23 12.17 2.18
N GLU A 18 3.04 13.33 2.81
CA GLU A 18 4.05 13.95 3.70
C GLU A 18 4.32 13.07 4.93
N ALA A 19 3.28 12.50 5.55
CA ALA A 19 3.44 11.59 6.69
C ALA A 19 4.28 10.36 6.33
N VAL A 20 3.99 9.73 5.19
CA VAL A 20 4.75 8.57 4.68
C VAL A 20 6.20 8.95 4.40
N TYR A 21 6.44 10.08 3.72
CA TYR A 21 7.79 10.57 3.44
C TYR A 21 8.61 10.76 4.73
N ARG A 22 8.03 11.45 5.72
CA ARG A 22 8.71 11.71 7.01
C ARG A 22 9.00 10.44 7.78
N LEU A 23 8.04 9.51 7.82
CA LEU A 23 8.22 8.23 8.48
C LEU A 23 9.40 7.46 7.87
N LEU A 24 9.51 7.42 6.55
CA LEU A 24 10.62 6.72 5.88
C LEU A 24 11.97 7.42 6.11
N MET A 25 11.99 8.75 6.14
CA MET A 25 13.21 9.52 6.47
C MET A 25 13.76 9.25 7.87
N GLN A 26 12.88 8.96 8.85
CA GLN A 26 13.29 8.72 10.23
C GLN A 26 13.84 7.31 10.47
N ASP A 27 13.48 6.36 9.62
CA ASP A 27 13.52 4.93 9.95
C ASP A 27 14.63 4.17 9.19
N GLY A 28 15.60 4.93 8.67
CA GLY A 28 16.80 4.47 7.94
C GLY A 28 16.59 4.35 6.43
N GLU A 29 17.68 4.10 5.70
CA GLU A 29 17.65 3.91 4.24
C GLU A 29 16.96 2.59 3.87
N LEU A 30 16.00 2.65 2.95
CA LEU A 30 15.52 1.47 2.22
C LEU A 30 16.43 1.21 1.02
N PRO A 31 16.69 -0.07 0.69
CA PRO A 31 17.42 -0.39 -0.54
C PRO A 31 16.61 0.01 -1.78
N SER A 32 17.29 0.16 -2.92
CA SER A 32 16.65 0.22 -4.23
C SER A 32 15.66 -0.91 -4.39
N CYS A 33 14.38 -0.60 -4.60
CA CYS A 33 13.36 -1.62 -4.67
C CYS A 33 12.12 -1.23 -5.50
N PRO A 34 11.40 -2.22 -6.04
CA PRO A 34 10.04 -2.04 -6.51
C PRO A 34 9.07 -1.76 -5.35
N VAL A 35 8.01 -1.01 -5.68
CA VAL A 35 6.93 -0.66 -4.74
C VAL A 35 5.62 -1.29 -5.19
N VAL A 36 4.86 -1.83 -4.25
CA VAL A 36 3.49 -2.33 -4.44
C VAL A 36 2.57 -1.61 -3.47
N ALA A 37 1.70 -0.75 -3.98
CA ALA A 37 0.74 -0.01 -3.17
C ALA A 37 -0.68 -0.51 -3.40
N LEU A 38 -1.36 -0.90 -2.32
CA LEU A 38 -2.68 -1.50 -2.35
C LEU A 38 -3.64 -0.72 -1.43
N GLY A 39 -4.87 -0.56 -1.87
CA GLY A 39 -5.97 -0.03 -1.05
C GLY A 39 -6.39 1.38 -1.43
N GLN A 40 -7.33 1.94 -0.66
CA GLN A 40 -7.94 3.24 -0.93
C GLN A 40 -6.95 4.40 -0.97
N ALA A 41 -5.86 4.31 -0.20
CA ALA A 41 -4.86 5.36 -0.10
C ALA A 41 -3.59 5.05 -0.91
N ALA A 42 -3.62 4.04 -1.80
CA ALA A 42 -2.45 3.58 -2.54
C ALA A 42 -1.71 4.72 -3.27
N GLY A 43 -2.43 5.61 -3.94
CA GLY A 43 -1.84 6.77 -4.64
C GLY A 43 -1.14 7.75 -3.70
N ALA A 44 -1.77 8.11 -2.59
CA ALA A 44 -1.20 9.04 -1.61
C ALA A 44 0.01 8.45 -0.88
N MET A 45 -0.05 7.17 -0.48
CA MET A 45 1.10 6.49 0.13
C MET A 45 2.27 6.39 -0.87
N TYR A 46 1.97 6.05 -2.13
CA TYR A 46 2.98 6.02 -3.20
C TYR A 46 3.62 7.39 -3.42
N ALA A 47 2.86 8.49 -3.39
CA ALA A 47 3.41 9.83 -3.56
C ALA A 47 4.48 10.16 -2.51
N GLY A 48 4.27 9.76 -1.25
CA GLY A 48 5.26 9.89 -0.17
C GLY A 48 6.51 9.04 -0.41
N VAL A 49 6.33 7.79 -0.79
CA VAL A 49 7.44 6.86 -1.12
C VAL A 49 8.24 7.33 -2.32
N ARG A 50 7.58 7.80 -3.38
CA ARG A 50 8.23 8.30 -4.60
C ARG A 50 9.20 9.43 -4.28
N ARG A 51 8.77 10.35 -3.41
CA ARG A 51 9.61 11.46 -2.94
C ARG A 51 10.78 10.99 -2.07
N TYR A 52 10.60 9.91 -1.32
CA TYR A 52 11.66 9.36 -0.47
C TYR A 52 12.70 8.56 -1.27
N LEU A 53 12.25 7.63 -2.12
CA LEU A 53 13.16 6.76 -2.88
C LEU A 53 13.81 7.50 -4.06
N GLU A 54 13.12 8.46 -4.69
CA GLU A 54 13.55 9.15 -5.92
C GLU A 54 14.23 8.21 -6.94
N LYS A 55 15.58 8.17 -6.97
CA LYS A 55 16.41 7.37 -7.88
C LYS A 55 16.47 5.89 -7.53
N GLU A 56 16.12 5.53 -6.31
CA GLU A 56 16.13 4.16 -5.79
C GLU A 56 14.84 3.40 -6.12
N LEU A 57 13.80 4.08 -6.64
CA LEU A 57 12.56 3.45 -7.08
C LEU A 57 12.76 2.72 -8.41
N GLN A 58 12.69 1.39 -8.40
CA GLN A 58 12.88 0.58 -9.62
C GLN A 58 11.64 0.53 -10.51
N SER A 59 10.48 0.29 -9.89
CA SER A 59 9.18 0.20 -10.54
C SER A 59 8.07 0.31 -9.52
N ALA A 60 6.83 0.60 -9.96
CA ALA A 60 5.70 0.67 -9.06
C ALA A 60 4.42 0.04 -9.65
N LEU A 61 3.74 -0.74 -8.82
CA LEU A 61 2.39 -1.24 -9.04
C LEU A 61 1.46 -0.60 -8.00
N LEU A 62 0.39 0.05 -8.47
CA LEU A 62 -0.65 0.60 -7.60
C LEU A 62 -2.00 -0.05 -7.95
N ILE A 63 -2.69 -0.55 -6.93
CA ILE A 63 -4.02 -1.13 -7.05
C ILE A 63 -4.96 -0.41 -6.06
N SER A 64 -6.03 0.19 -6.58
CA SER A 64 -7.03 0.88 -5.78
C SER A 64 -8.44 0.65 -6.31
N TRP A 65 -9.43 1.19 -5.61
CA TRP A 65 -10.80 1.25 -6.12
C TRP A 65 -10.91 2.28 -7.24
N GLN A 66 -11.87 2.09 -8.14
CA GLN A 66 -12.11 3.00 -9.26
C GLN A 66 -12.32 4.46 -8.82
N GLY A 67 -11.70 5.38 -9.58
CA GLY A 67 -11.79 6.82 -9.36
C GLY A 67 -10.92 7.34 -8.21
N ARG A 68 -9.95 6.55 -7.73
CA ARG A 68 -9.07 6.94 -6.61
C ARG A 68 -7.70 7.44 -7.06
N PHE A 69 -7.30 7.18 -8.31
CA PHE A 69 -6.08 7.77 -8.86
C PHE A 69 -6.36 9.15 -9.45
N ASP A 70 -5.43 10.08 -9.25
CA ASP A 70 -5.46 11.38 -9.91
C ASP A 70 -4.92 11.31 -11.35
N ALA A 71 -5.08 12.39 -12.09
CA ALA A 71 -4.66 12.48 -13.48
C ALA A 71 -3.13 12.39 -13.66
N GLU A 72 -2.33 12.80 -12.67
CA GLU A 72 -0.87 12.70 -12.72
C GLU A 72 -0.44 11.24 -12.72
N LEU A 73 -0.98 10.45 -11.79
CA LEU A 73 -0.72 9.01 -11.72
C LEU A 73 -1.18 8.32 -13.00
N MET A 74 -2.42 8.59 -13.46
CA MET A 74 -2.95 7.98 -14.69
C MET A 74 -2.13 8.33 -15.94
N GLY A 75 -1.52 9.51 -15.99
CA GLY A 75 -0.66 9.94 -17.10
C GLY A 75 0.74 9.30 -17.07
N ASN A 76 1.15 8.72 -15.96
CA ASN A 76 2.50 8.19 -15.79
C ASN A 76 2.65 6.77 -16.35
N ARG A 77 3.26 6.66 -17.52
CA ARG A 77 3.48 5.38 -18.23
C ARG A 77 4.47 4.43 -17.55
N GLN A 78 5.22 4.90 -16.55
CA GLN A 78 6.15 4.07 -15.79
C GLN A 78 5.45 3.32 -14.65
N LEU A 79 4.20 3.67 -14.33
CA LEU A 79 3.41 3.02 -13.30
C LEU A 79 2.53 1.93 -13.89
N VAL A 80 2.44 0.80 -13.20
CA VAL A 80 1.39 -0.18 -13.45
C VAL A 80 0.20 0.18 -12.56
N LEU A 81 -0.89 0.67 -13.15
CA LEU A 81 -2.10 1.03 -12.42
C LEU A 81 -3.22 0.04 -12.68
N ARG A 82 -3.92 -0.35 -11.60
CA ARG A 82 -5.16 -1.12 -11.67
C ARG A 82 -6.21 -0.52 -10.76
N GLU A 83 -7.34 -0.20 -11.36
CA GLU A 83 -8.54 0.15 -10.63
C GLU A 83 -9.48 -1.06 -10.58
N VAL A 84 -10.08 -1.29 -9.41
CA VAL A 84 -11.07 -2.35 -9.20
C VAL A 84 -12.44 -1.70 -9.03
N GLY A 85 -13.42 -2.18 -9.79
CA GLY A 85 -14.81 -1.79 -9.67
C GLY A 85 -15.49 -2.40 -8.45
N GLN A 86 -16.49 -1.71 -7.91
CA GLN A 86 -17.32 -2.17 -6.81
C GLN A 86 -18.67 -2.71 -7.30
N PRO A 87 -19.25 -3.75 -6.65
CA PRO A 87 -18.68 -4.54 -5.55
C PRO A 87 -17.70 -5.62 -6.03
N ALA A 88 -16.85 -6.13 -5.13
CA ALA A 88 -16.05 -7.34 -5.36
C ALA A 88 -16.86 -8.60 -4.96
N PRO A 89 -16.67 -9.76 -5.61
CA PRO A 89 -15.70 -10.03 -6.69
C PRO A 89 -16.16 -9.50 -8.06
N SER A 90 -15.25 -8.88 -8.80
CA SER A 90 -15.49 -8.38 -10.16
C SER A 90 -14.40 -8.85 -11.12
N PRO A 91 -14.63 -8.87 -12.44
CA PRO A 91 -13.58 -9.19 -13.41
C PRO A 91 -12.33 -8.31 -13.25
N SER A 92 -12.51 -7.05 -12.83
CA SER A 92 -11.42 -6.13 -12.54
C SER A 92 -10.59 -6.54 -11.31
N ALA A 93 -11.22 -7.12 -10.27
CA ALA A 93 -10.50 -7.69 -9.13
C ALA A 93 -9.64 -8.89 -9.53
N GLN A 94 -10.18 -9.77 -10.39
CA GLN A 94 -9.42 -10.89 -10.96
C GLN A 94 -8.21 -10.42 -11.77
N GLN A 95 -8.41 -9.38 -12.58
CA GLN A 95 -7.32 -8.81 -13.37
C GLN A 95 -6.28 -8.09 -12.50
N ALA A 96 -6.70 -7.44 -11.41
CA ALA A 96 -5.81 -6.82 -10.44
C ALA A 96 -4.93 -7.87 -9.74
N ALA A 97 -5.53 -8.96 -9.26
CA ALA A 97 -4.81 -10.09 -8.66
C ALA A 97 -3.81 -10.75 -9.63
N ALA A 98 -4.24 -11.02 -10.87
CA ALA A 98 -3.34 -11.57 -11.89
C ALA A 98 -2.19 -10.59 -12.24
N THR A 99 -2.48 -9.28 -12.26
CA THR A 99 -1.46 -8.24 -12.46
C THR A 99 -0.47 -8.20 -11.30
N LEU A 100 -0.94 -8.32 -10.05
CA LEU A 100 -0.10 -8.41 -8.86
C LEU A 100 0.84 -9.61 -8.93
N LEU A 101 0.32 -10.82 -9.18
CA LEU A 101 1.14 -12.02 -9.27
C LEU A 101 2.19 -11.92 -10.38
N ARG A 102 1.80 -11.43 -11.57
CA ARG A 102 2.75 -11.23 -12.67
C ARG A 102 3.82 -10.20 -12.34
N TYR A 103 3.44 -9.08 -11.71
CA TYR A 103 4.37 -8.05 -11.29
C TYR A 103 5.39 -8.60 -10.28
N LEU A 104 4.90 -9.27 -9.24
CA LEU A 104 5.77 -9.89 -8.24
C LEU A 104 6.66 -10.96 -8.86
N GLY A 105 6.14 -11.77 -9.79
CA GLY A 105 6.89 -12.80 -10.52
C GLY A 105 8.04 -12.26 -11.37
N ALA A 106 7.99 -10.99 -11.77
CA ALA A 106 9.07 -10.35 -12.54
C ALA A 106 10.22 -9.83 -11.66
N ILE A 107 10.00 -9.68 -10.35
CA ILE A 107 11.05 -9.27 -9.42
C ILE A 107 12.06 -10.44 -9.26
N PRO A 108 13.37 -10.23 -9.13
CA PRO A 108 14.27 -11.35 -8.86
C PRO A 108 14.09 -11.88 -7.43
N SER A 109 14.26 -13.19 -7.22
CA SER A 109 14.22 -13.76 -5.86
C SER A 109 15.35 -13.19 -4.98
N GLY A 110 15.09 -13.03 -3.68
CA GLY A 110 15.99 -12.36 -2.72
C GLY A 110 16.05 -10.84 -2.88
N SER A 111 15.34 -10.26 -3.86
CA SER A 111 15.32 -8.81 -4.03
C SER A 111 14.39 -8.14 -3.02
N PRO A 112 14.70 -6.91 -2.60
CA PRO A 112 13.83 -6.13 -1.75
C PRO A 112 12.53 -5.76 -2.47
N CYS A 113 11.42 -5.66 -1.74
CA CYS A 113 10.14 -5.16 -2.26
C CYS A 113 9.37 -4.44 -1.16
N LEU A 114 8.93 -3.20 -1.41
CA LEU A 114 8.17 -2.41 -0.43
C LEU A 114 6.66 -2.53 -0.70
N PHE A 115 5.92 -3.00 0.29
CA PHE A 115 4.46 -3.04 0.29
C PHE A 115 3.86 -1.87 1.06
N LEU A 116 2.96 -1.14 0.42
CA LEU A 116 2.15 -0.08 1.04
C LEU A 116 0.71 -0.58 1.12
N LEU A 117 0.19 -0.71 2.33
CA LEU A 117 -1.13 -1.28 2.58
C LEU A 117 -2.02 -0.25 3.24
N SER A 118 -3.22 -0.08 2.70
CA SER A 118 -4.29 0.74 3.27
C SER A 118 -5.62 0.00 3.19
N THR A 119 -6.66 0.56 3.81
CA THR A 119 -8.01 -0.01 3.89
C THR A 119 -8.51 -0.56 2.54
N GLY A 120 -9.01 -1.80 2.59
CA GLY A 120 -9.57 -2.50 1.43
C GLY A 120 -8.56 -3.22 0.53
N ALA A 121 -7.25 -3.14 0.78
CA ALA A 121 -6.26 -3.86 -0.02
C ALA A 121 -6.44 -5.39 -0.07
N ALA A 122 -6.92 -6.02 1.00
CA ALA A 122 -7.25 -7.44 1.03
C ALA A 122 -8.32 -7.80 -0.02
N ARG A 123 -9.44 -7.08 0.03
CA ARG A 123 -10.59 -7.22 -0.87
C ARG A 123 -10.26 -6.88 -2.34
N LEU A 124 -9.23 -6.07 -2.59
CA LEU A 124 -8.76 -5.76 -3.96
C LEU A 124 -8.01 -6.93 -4.60
N CYS A 125 -7.42 -7.80 -3.78
CA CYS A 125 -6.62 -8.95 -4.23
C CYS A 125 -7.31 -10.29 -4.00
N GLU A 126 -8.45 -10.27 -3.30
CA GLU A 126 -9.26 -11.44 -3.01
C GLU A 126 -9.92 -11.95 -4.29
N THR A 127 -9.48 -13.13 -4.71
CA THR A 127 -10.00 -13.84 -5.88
C THR A 127 -10.04 -15.32 -5.57
N THR A 128 -10.86 -16.05 -6.32
CA THR A 128 -11.09 -17.49 -6.18
C THR A 128 -9.82 -18.29 -5.84
N GLY A 129 -9.78 -18.91 -4.65
CA GLY A 129 -8.97 -20.06 -4.21
C GLY A 129 -7.45 -20.11 -4.43
N GLY A 130 -6.96 -19.91 -5.65
CA GLY A 130 -5.57 -20.20 -6.06
C GLY A 130 -4.60 -19.01 -6.00
N VAL A 131 -5.09 -17.77 -5.97
CA VAL A 131 -4.22 -16.58 -5.98
C VAL A 131 -3.51 -16.39 -4.65
N LEU A 132 -4.19 -16.60 -3.52
CA LEU A 132 -3.61 -16.39 -2.20
C LEU A 132 -2.40 -17.32 -1.94
N PRO A 133 -2.49 -18.65 -2.20
CA PRO A 133 -1.31 -19.52 -2.12
C PRO A 133 -0.16 -19.09 -3.05
N ALA A 134 -0.45 -18.70 -4.30
CA ALA A 134 0.58 -18.25 -5.22
C ALA A 134 1.25 -16.94 -4.77
N LEU A 135 0.47 -16.03 -4.19
CA LEU A 135 0.95 -14.79 -3.61
C LEU A 135 1.84 -15.07 -2.42
N HIS A 136 1.42 -15.95 -1.51
CA HIS A 136 2.25 -16.44 -0.42
C HIS A 136 3.55 -17.05 -0.96
N THR A 137 3.52 -18.07 -1.82
CA THR A 137 4.74 -18.66 -2.39
C THR A 137 5.67 -17.59 -2.97
N ARG A 138 5.11 -16.59 -3.66
CA ARG A 138 5.92 -15.56 -4.27
C ARG A 138 6.54 -14.59 -3.27
N LEU A 139 5.80 -14.20 -2.24
CA LEU A 139 6.32 -13.35 -1.17
C LEU A 139 7.45 -14.03 -0.39
N ASP A 140 7.59 -15.38 -0.43
CA ASP A 140 8.62 -16.12 0.35
C ASP A 140 9.98 -15.95 -0.31
N GLN A 141 9.94 -15.67 -1.60
CA GLN A 141 11.10 -15.50 -2.44
C GLN A 141 11.58 -14.05 -2.44
N LEU A 142 10.97 -13.15 -1.66
CA LEU A 142 11.26 -11.70 -1.67
C LEU A 142 11.65 -11.21 -0.28
N HIS A 143 12.56 -10.24 -0.22
CA HIS A 143 12.87 -9.51 1.00
C HIS A 143 11.84 -8.38 1.17
N CYS A 144 10.71 -8.71 1.80
CA CYS A 144 9.58 -7.79 1.88
C CYS A 144 9.76 -6.74 2.99
N TYR A 145 9.48 -5.49 2.68
CA TYR A 145 9.24 -4.43 3.66
C TYR A 145 7.76 -4.04 3.61
N GLY A 146 7.20 -3.64 4.74
CA GLY A 146 5.80 -3.25 4.84
C GLY A 146 5.64 -1.88 5.47
N LEU A 147 4.77 -1.06 4.89
CA LEU A 147 4.19 0.09 5.55
C LEU A 147 2.67 -0.01 5.46
N LYS A 148 2.02 -0.10 6.60
CA LYS A 148 0.57 -0.25 6.71
C LYS A 148 -0.01 0.99 7.34
N LEU A 149 -1.01 1.58 6.69
CA LEU A 149 -1.84 2.65 7.20
C LEU A 149 -3.03 2.05 7.93
N GLN A 150 -3.16 2.36 9.22
CA GLN A 150 -4.38 2.21 9.99
C GLN A 150 -5.09 3.56 10.00
N ASP A 151 -6.10 3.71 9.15
CA ASP A 151 -6.97 4.87 9.15
C ASP A 151 -8.26 4.53 9.91
N ALA A 152 -8.62 5.34 10.90
CA ALA A 152 -9.83 5.18 11.69
C ALA A 152 -11.08 5.77 11.02
N ASP A 153 -10.92 6.57 9.96
CA ASP A 153 -11.93 7.55 9.54
C ASP A 153 -12.06 7.67 8.01
N TRP A 154 -12.35 6.55 7.34
CA TRP A 154 -12.73 6.51 5.91
C TRP A 154 -14.20 6.03 5.70
N ASP A 155 -15.05 6.32 6.68
CA ASP A 155 -16.53 6.24 6.70
C ASP A 155 -17.26 4.92 7.07
N GLN A 156 -16.59 3.82 7.45
CA GLN A 156 -17.22 2.65 8.14
C GLN A 156 -16.16 1.86 8.94
N PRO A 157 -16.56 1.04 9.96
CA PRO A 157 -15.61 0.41 10.87
C PRO A 157 -14.52 -0.32 10.11
N ALA A 158 -13.29 -0.22 10.61
CA ALA A 158 -12.15 -0.98 10.11
C ALA A 158 -12.61 -2.43 9.85
N PRO A 159 -12.66 -2.88 8.58
CA PRO A 159 -12.95 -4.27 8.31
C PRO A 159 -11.91 -5.08 9.09
N ASP A 160 -12.40 -6.14 9.74
CA ASP A 160 -11.79 -6.88 10.83
C ASP A 160 -10.25 -6.83 10.86
N ALA A 161 -9.70 -6.76 12.07
CA ALA A 161 -8.27 -6.82 12.35
C ALA A 161 -7.53 -8.00 11.64
N ASP A 162 -8.27 -8.94 11.06
CA ASP A 162 -7.85 -10.14 10.33
C ASP A 162 -7.71 -10.01 8.79
N ASP A 163 -7.97 -8.84 8.18
CA ASP A 163 -7.95 -8.68 6.71
C ASP A 163 -6.54 -8.84 6.07
N TRP A 164 -5.45 -8.96 6.85
CA TRP A 164 -4.06 -8.91 6.33
C TRP A 164 -3.29 -10.23 6.36
N THR A 165 -4.00 -11.36 6.23
CA THR A 165 -3.44 -12.72 6.20
C THR A 165 -2.32 -12.93 5.17
N VAL A 166 -2.21 -12.09 4.14
CA VAL A 166 -1.18 -12.20 3.11
C VAL A 166 0.24 -11.97 3.65
N LEU A 167 0.42 -10.98 4.55
CA LEU A 167 1.73 -10.57 5.06
C LEU A 167 1.93 -10.80 6.57
N ASN A 168 0.85 -11.08 7.31
CA ASN A 168 0.87 -11.26 8.77
C ASN A 168 1.78 -12.41 9.27
N GLY A 169 2.13 -13.38 8.42
CA GLY A 169 3.05 -14.46 8.78
C GLY A 169 4.53 -14.21 8.48
N ARG A 170 4.90 -13.04 7.92
CA ARG A 170 6.23 -12.86 7.28
C ARG A 170 6.97 -11.60 7.67
N LEU A 171 6.19 -10.58 8.01
CA LEU A 171 6.73 -9.34 8.47
C LEU A 171 6.52 -9.26 9.97
N HIS A 172 7.59 -8.91 10.68
CA HIS A 172 7.44 -8.46 12.06
C HIS A 172 6.87 -7.05 12.01
N TRP A 173 5.59 -6.95 12.34
CA TRP A 173 4.87 -5.69 12.39
C TRP A 173 5.14 -4.99 13.71
N GLN A 174 5.67 -3.78 13.62
CA GLN A 174 5.82 -2.88 14.75
C GLN A 174 4.96 -1.64 14.49
N ARG A 175 4.10 -1.30 15.44
CA ARG A 175 3.36 -0.04 15.37
C ARG A 175 4.35 1.11 15.46
N ILE A 176 4.26 2.04 14.51
CA ILE A 176 5.05 3.27 14.49
C ILE A 176 4.07 4.42 14.47
N ASN A 177 4.17 5.29 15.48
CA ASN A 177 3.35 6.50 15.60
C ASN A 177 4.26 7.74 15.64
N PRO A 178 4.91 8.13 14.53
CA PRO A 178 5.64 9.41 14.48
C PRO A 178 4.68 10.60 14.35
N ALA A 179 3.42 10.34 13.99
CA ALA A 179 2.42 11.36 13.69
C ALA A 179 1.99 12.19 14.92
N LEU A 180 2.24 11.68 16.13
CA LEU A 180 2.05 12.39 17.40
C LEU A 180 3.11 13.49 17.63
N GLU A 181 4.34 13.33 17.15
CA GLU A 181 5.41 14.33 17.34
C GLU A 181 5.43 15.40 16.23
N ALA A 182 4.83 15.11 15.07
CA ALA A 182 4.80 16.00 13.91
C ALA A 182 3.49 16.80 13.72
N GLY A 183 2.52 16.68 14.63
CA GLY A 183 1.23 17.38 14.53
C GLY A 183 0.27 16.82 13.46
N LEU A 184 0.42 15.55 13.08
CA LEU A 184 -0.47 14.84 12.14
C LEU A 184 -1.24 13.71 12.86
N PRO A 185 -2.07 14.00 13.87
CA PRO A 185 -2.65 13.00 14.78
C PRO A 185 -3.63 12.01 14.12
N ALA A 186 -3.93 12.15 12.82
CA ALA A 186 -4.98 11.41 12.13
C ALA A 186 -4.54 10.05 11.55
N PHE A 187 -3.24 9.74 11.48
CA PHE A 187 -2.75 8.52 10.82
C PHE A 187 -1.93 7.66 11.77
N SER A 188 -2.27 6.37 11.88
CA SER A 188 -1.50 5.37 12.61
C SER A 188 -0.83 4.44 11.61
N PHE A 189 0.44 4.09 11.83
CA PHE A 189 1.17 3.21 10.92
C PHE A 189 1.69 1.96 11.63
N GLU A 190 1.85 0.89 10.86
CA GLU A 190 2.65 -0.27 11.25
C GLU A 190 3.73 -0.50 10.19
N ARG A 191 4.94 -0.82 10.63
CA ARG A 191 6.04 -1.20 9.76
C ARG A 191 6.30 -2.68 9.87
N GLY A 192 6.39 -3.32 8.73
CA GLY A 192 6.83 -4.69 8.59
C GLY A 192 8.29 -4.74 8.14
N LYS A 193 9.13 -5.48 8.85
CA LYS A 193 10.49 -5.84 8.40
C LYS A 193 10.58 -7.36 8.22
N PRO A 194 11.46 -7.87 7.32
CA PRO A 194 11.79 -9.28 7.30
C PRO A 194 12.24 -9.74 8.68
N ALA A 195 11.93 -10.99 9.05
CA ALA A 195 12.57 -11.62 10.20
C ALA A 195 14.10 -11.63 10.01
N ALA A 196 14.82 -11.33 11.09
CA ALA A 196 16.28 -11.37 11.12
C ALA A 196 16.81 -12.80 11.05
#